data_AF-A0A9E3D6Q8-F1
#
_entry.id   AF-A0A9E3D6Q8-F1
#
_cell.length_a   1.000
_cell.length_b   1.000
_cell.length_c   1.000
_cell.angle_alpha   90.00
_cell.angle_beta   90.00
_cell.angle_gamma   90.00
#
_symmetry.space_group_name_H-M   'P 1'
#
loop_
_entity.id
_entity.type
_entity.pdbx_description
1 polymer ?
#
loop_
_entity_poly.entity_id
_entity_poly.type
_entity_poly.pdbx_seq_one_letter_code
_entity_poly.pdbx_strand_id
1 'polypeptide(L)' 'MWNDPIFRWFHIMAGIMWIGLLYFFNFVNAAAVKEATAAGEAGPISKYVLPRALLFFRWGAVVTWIFGAALLGNYR' A
#
# COMPACT_ATOMS: atom_id res chain seq x y z
N MET A 1 -28.64 -7.16 -1.65
CA MET A 1 -28.00 -7.27 -0.31
C MET A 1 -26.90 -8.34 -0.22
N TRP A 2 -26.42 -8.92 -1.33
CA TRP A 2 -25.41 -10.02 -1.33
C TRP A 2 -23.98 -9.60 -1.70
N ASN A 3 -23.76 -8.34 -2.14
CA ASN A 3 -22.44 -7.87 -2.60
C ASN A 3 -21.56 -7.27 -1.48
N ASP A 4 -22.14 -7.01 -0.32
CA ASP A 4 -21.47 -6.39 0.83
C ASP A 4 -20.26 -7.19 1.37
N PRO A 5 -20.30 -8.53 1.48
CA PRO A 5 -19.13 -9.30 1.93
C PRO A 5 -17.93 -9.19 1.00
N ILE A 6 -18.17 -9.17 -0.32
CA ILE A 6 -17.12 -9.06 -1.34
C ILE A 6 -16.48 -7.67 -1.26
N PHE A 7 -17.30 -6.61 -1.20
CA PHE A 7 -16.77 -5.25 -1.11
C PHE A 7 -15.94 -5.03 0.16
N ARG A 8 -16.40 -5.57 1.29
CA ARG A 8 -15.69 -5.55 2.57
C ARG A 8 -14.36 -6.27 2.49
N TRP A 9 -14.33 -7.43 1.86
CA TRP A 9 -13.09 -8.20 1.68
C TRP A 9 -12.04 -7.43 0.88
N PHE A 10 -12.42 -6.86 -0.26
CA PHE A 10 -11.50 -6.06 -1.06
C PHE A 10 -11.03 -4.80 -0.32
N HIS A 11 -11.91 -4.12 0.42
CA HIS A 11 -11.54 -2.97 1.26
C HIS A 11 -10.47 -3.35 2.29
N ILE A 12 -10.68 -4.46 3.02
CA ILE A 12 -9.76 -4.90 4.07
C ILE A 12 -8.41 -5.32 3.47
N MET A 13 -8.41 -6.15 2.43
CA MET A 13 -7.16 -6.64 1.83
C MET A 13 -6.33 -5.52 1.20
N ALA A 14 -6.98 -4.59 0.50
CA ALA A 14 -6.31 -3.41 -0.02
C ALA A 14 -5.79 -2.50 1.10
N GLY A 15 -6.54 -2.39 2.20
CA GLY A 15 -6.14 -1.64 3.39
C GLY A 15 -4.89 -2.22 4.06
N ILE A 16 -4.83 -3.55 4.19
CA ILE A 16 -3.64 -4.26 4.70
C ILE A 16 -2.43 -3.96 3.83
N MET A 17 -2.56 -4.06 2.51
CA MET A 17 -1.46 -3.74 1.59
C MET A 17 -1.04 -2.27 1.67
N TRP A 18 -1.99 -1.35 1.71
CA TRP A 18 -1.73 0.09 1.76
C TRP A 18 -0.99 0.49 3.04
N ILE A 19 -1.53 0.13 4.21
CA ILE A 19 -0.95 0.46 5.51
C ILE A 19 0.34 -0.35 5.75
N GLY A 20 0.40 -1.61 5.31
CA GLY A 20 1.62 -2.42 5.37
C GLY A 20 2.78 -1.77 4.60
N LEU A 21 2.52 -1.28 3.39
CA LEU A 21 3.52 -0.55 2.61
C LEU A 21 3.87 0.81 3.24
N LEU A 22 2.92 1.50 3.86
CA LEU A 22 3.20 2.73 4.61
C LEU A 22 4.20 2.44 5.74
N TYR A 23 4.00 1.39 6.52
CA TYR A 23 4.93 1.01 7.58
C TYR A 23 6.27 0.55 7.04
N PHE A 24 6.29 -0.23 5.96
CA PHE A 24 7.52 -0.58 5.26
C PHE A 24 8.31 0.67 4.87
N PHE A 25 7.67 1.68 4.27
CA PHE A 25 8.36 2.91 3.87
C PHE A 25 8.92 3.71 5.05
N ASN A 26 8.12 3.87 6.11
CA ASN A 26 8.48 4.72 7.24
C ASN A 26 9.51 4.08 8.18
N PHE A 27 9.36 2.79 8.48
CA PHE A 27 10.17 2.14 9.51
C PHE A 27 11.34 1.32 8.96
N VAL A 28 11.23 0.80 7.74
CA VAL A 28 12.23 -0.14 7.18
C VAL A 28 13.01 0.50 6.03
N ASN A 29 12.30 0.94 5.00
CA ASN A 29 12.92 1.40 3.75
C ASN A 29 13.74 2.67 3.94
N ALA A 30 13.26 3.64 4.74
CA ALA A 30 13.98 4.89 4.97
C ALA A 30 15.38 4.66 5.58
N ALA A 31 15.47 3.78 6.58
CA ALA A 31 16.75 3.40 7.20
C ALA A 31 17.63 2.62 6.22
N ALA A 32 17.08 1.60 5.56
CA ALA A 32 17.82 0.77 4.60
C ALA A 32 18.40 1.59 3.43
N VAL A 33 17.62 2.52 2.88
CA VAL A 33 18.11 3.41 1.80
C VAL A 33 19.21 4.32 2.31
N LYS A 34 19.12 4.86 3.53
CA LYS A 34 20.16 5.71 4.12
C LYS A 34 21.48 4.95 4.26
N GLU A 35 21.44 3.74 4.82
CA GLU A 35 22.62 2.89 4.99
C GLU A 35 23.21 2.49 3.64
N ALA A 36 22.38 2.01 2.71
CA ALA A 36 22.81 1.64 1.36
C ALA A 36 23.38 2.84 0.58
N THR A 37 22.86 4.06 0.79
CA THR A 37 23.38 5.27 0.15
C THR A 37 24.78 5.59 0.66
N ALA A 38 25.01 5.48 1.97
CA ALA A 38 26.32 5.67 2.57
C ALA A 38 27.35 4.65 2.05
N ALA A 39 26.91 3.43 1.74
CA ALA A 39 27.74 2.38 1.14
C ALA A 39 27.89 2.49 -0.40
N GLY A 40 27.16 3.39 -1.07
CA GLY A 40 27.13 3.48 -2.54
C GLY A 40 26.31 2.37 -3.23
N GLU A 41 25.48 1.64 -2.48
CA GLU A 41 24.73 0.45 -2.92
C GLU A 41 23.22 0.68 -3.04
N ALA A 42 22.73 1.92 -2.92
CA ALA A 42 21.27 2.22 -2.96
C ALA A 42 20.62 2.07 -4.35
N GLY A 43 21.40 1.89 -5.41
CA GLY A 43 20.94 1.84 -6.80
C GLY A 43 19.85 0.78 -7.05
N PRO A 44 20.05 -0.49 -6.68
CA PRO A 44 19.05 -1.54 -6.86
C PRO A 44 17.73 -1.29 -6.10
N ILE A 45 17.78 -0.73 -4.88
CA ILE A 45 16.57 -0.42 -4.10
C ILE A 45 15.72 0.62 -4.84
N SER A 46 16.35 1.71 -5.28
CA SER A 46 15.69 2.81 -6.00
C SER A 46 15.16 2.37 -7.36
N LYS A 47 15.88 1.47 -8.06
CA LYS A 47 15.50 1.00 -9.39
C LYS A 47 14.42 -0.08 -9.39
N TYR A 48 14.50 -1.04 -8.47
CA TYR A 48 13.66 -2.24 -8.53
C TYR A 48 12.62 -2.34 -7.41
N VAL A 49 12.90 -1.86 -6.21
CA VAL A 49 11.99 -2.02 -5.06
C VAL A 49 11.01 -0.87 -5.01
N LEU A 50 11.53 0.37 -5.02
CA LEU A 50 10.73 1.56 -4.79
C LEU A 50 9.59 1.74 -5.82
N PRO A 51 9.80 1.58 -7.13
CA PRO A 51 8.72 1.80 -8.11
C PRO A 51 7.57 0.80 -7.96
N ARG A 52 7.88 -0.48 -7.68
CA ARG A 52 6.87 -1.52 -7.45
C ARG A 52 6.12 -1.27 -6.14
N ALA A 53 6.84 -0.99 -5.05
CA ALA A 53 6.22 -0.69 -3.77
C ALA A 53 5.29 0.54 -3.87
N LEU A 54 5.72 1.60 -4.57
CA LEU A 54 4.89 2.80 -4.79
C LEU A 54 3.66 2.52 -5.66
N LEU A 55 3.79 1.68 -6.69
CA LEU A 55 2.64 1.27 -7.51
C LEU A 55 1.58 0.58 -6.65
N PHE A 56 1.97 -0.43 -5.86
CA PHE A 56 1.05 -1.15 -4.97
C PHE A 56 0.51 -0.26 -3.85
N PHE A 57 1.31 0.67 -3.32
CA PHE A 57 0.85 1.63 -2.31
C PHE A 57 -0.26 2.52 -2.87
N ARG A 58 -0.06 3.09 -4.06
CA ARG A 58 -1.03 3.96 -4.72
C ARG A 58 -2.33 3.22 -5.01
N TRP A 59 -2.25 2.07 -5.67
CA TRP A 59 -3.45 1.31 -6.04
C TRP A 59 -4.12 0.67 -4.82
N GLY A 60 -3.36 0.25 -3.81
CA GLY A 60 -3.91 -0.21 -2.53
C GLY A 60 -4.73 0.87 -1.83
N ALA A 61 -4.23 2.10 -1.79
CA ALA A 61 -4.97 3.24 -1.24
C ALA A 61 -6.27 3.53 -2.01
N VAL A 62 -6.18 3.58 -3.34
CA VAL A 62 -7.34 3.82 -4.23
C VAL A 62 -8.41 2.75 -4.05
N VAL A 63 -8.03 1.47 -4.08
CA VAL A 63 -8.97 0.36 -3.90
C VAL A 63 -9.61 0.41 -2.51
N THR A 64 -8.82 0.65 -1.45
CA THR A 64 -9.36 0.81 -0.10
C THR A 64 -10.41 1.91 -0.06
N TRP A 65 -10.12 3.09 -0.62
CA TRP A 65 -11.04 4.21 -0.61
C TRP A 65 -12.32 3.95 -1.41
N ILE A 66 -12.20 3.44 -2.65
CA ILE A 66 -13.36 3.17 -3.53
C ILE A 66 -14.31 2.16 -2.88
N PHE A 67 -13.76 1.05 -2.39
CA PHE A 67 -14.57 0.02 -1.76
C PHE A 67 -15.15 0.47 -0.41
N GLY A 68 -14.43 1.33 0.34
CA GLY A 68 -14.93 1.93 1.56
C GLY A 68 -16.12 2.87 1.31
N ALA A 69 -16.03 3.71 0.27
CA ALA A 69 -17.11 4.56 -0.17
C ALA A 69 -18.34 3.76 -0.62
N ALA A 70 -18.13 2.67 -1.37
CA ALA A 70 -19.20 1.77 -1.78
C ALA A 70 -19.91 1.11 -0.59
N LEU A 71 -19.15 0.68 0.42
CA LEU A 71 -19.73 0.14 1.66
C LEU A 71 -20.59 1.18 2.37
N LEU A 72 -20.07 2.39 2.60
CA LEU A 72 -20.81 3.49 3.24
C LEU A 72 -22.11 3.85 2.50
N GLY A 73 -22.08 3.85 1.17
CA GLY A 73 -23.26 4.11 0.34
C GLY A 73 -24.37 3.07 0.50
N ASN A 74 -24.02 1.81 0.80
CA ASN A 74 -24.98 0.72 0.99
C ASN A 74 -25.62 0.68 2.40
N TYR A 75 -25.12 1.50 3.34
CA TYR A 75 -25.67 1.62 4.70
C TYR A 75 -26.71 2.73 4.85
N ARG A 76 -27.00 3.47 3.78
CA ARG A 76 -28.11 4.45 3.72
C ARG A 76 -29.41 3.77 3.30
#